data_AF-U7QCB0-F1
#
_entry.id   AF-U7QCB0-F1
#
_cell.length_a   1.000
_cell.length_b   1.000
_cell.length_c   1.000
_cell.angle_alpha   90.00
_cell.angle_beta   90.00
_cell.angle_gamma   90.00
#
_symmetry.space_group_name_H-M   'P 1'
#
loop_
_entity.id
_entity.type
_entity.pdbx_description
1 polymer ?
#
loop_
_entity_poly.entity_id
_entity_poly.type
_entity_poly.pdbx_seq_one_letter_code
_entity_poly.pdbx_strand_id
1 'polypeptide(L)'
;MIPDLLYISYNRLPLERFEDEACPVPPELAIEIISPEQTFGEMSEKAIDYLNAGVSRVWVVDSKAKTITIFYPDAPPQTKRNERKQL
;
A
#
# COMPACT_ATOMS: atom_id res chain seq x y z
N MET A 1 4.87 11.47 -1.41
CA MET A 1 3.46 11.20 -1.05
C MET A 1 3.45 10.43 0.25
N ILE A 2 2.48 10.66 1.13
CA ILE A 2 2.37 9.97 2.42
C ILE A 2 1.21 8.96 2.29
N PRO A 3 1.45 7.66 2.49
CA PRO A 3 0.38 6.67 2.49
C PRO A 3 -0.42 6.72 3.79
N ASP A 4 -1.67 6.23 3.75
CA ASP A 4 -2.51 6.13 4.95
C ASP A 4 -1.90 5.20 6.00
N LEU A 5 -1.25 4.13 5.53
CA LEU A 5 -0.49 3.22 6.39
C LEU A 5 0.78 2.75 5.70
N LEU A 6 1.81 2.52 6.50
CA LEU A 6 3.07 1.93 6.06
C LEU A 6 3.53 0.85 7.02
N TYR A 7 4.29 -0.11 6.49
CA TYR A 7 5.02 -1.09 7.26
C TYR A 7 6.48 -1.12 6.81
N ILE A 8 7.36 -0.99 7.80
CA ILE A 8 8.81 -1.12 7.66
C ILE A 8 9.26 -2.07 8.76
N SER A 9 9.89 -3.17 8.39
CA SER A 9 10.46 -4.11 9.36
C SER A 9 11.68 -3.51 10.05
N TYR A 10 12.00 -4.04 11.24
CA TYR A 10 13.22 -3.67 11.96
C TYR A 10 14.52 -3.98 11.19
N ASN A 11 14.47 -4.90 10.22
CA ASN A 11 15.61 -5.18 9.34
C ASN A 11 15.89 -4.01 8.39
N ARG A 12 14.86 -3.27 7.99
CA ARG A 12 14.98 -2.08 7.12
C ARG A 12 15.16 -0.79 7.91
N LEU A 13 14.50 -0.67 9.07
CA LEU A 13 14.58 0.51 9.93
C LEU A 13 14.96 0.09 11.36
N PRO A 14 16.26 0.15 11.71
CA PRO A 14 16.73 -0.10 13.07
C PRO A 14 16.10 0.90 14.06
N LEU A 15 15.77 0.43 15.26
CA LEU A 15 15.10 1.21 16.33
C LEU A 15 15.87 2.46 16.77
N GLU A 16 17.17 2.52 16.49
CA GLU A 16 18.03 3.64 16.87
C GLU A 16 17.84 4.89 15.97
N ARG A 17 17.05 4.79 14.89
CA ARG A 17 16.90 5.82 13.84
C ARG A 17 15.55 6.54 13.82
N PHE A 18 14.87 6.67 14.97
CA PHE A 18 13.68 7.52 15.06
C PHE A 18 14.08 8.99 15.32
N GLU A 19 14.51 9.66 14.26
CA GLU A 19 14.74 11.10 14.23
C GLU A 19 13.48 11.81 13.67
N ASP A 20 13.27 13.09 14.02
CA ASP A 20 12.15 13.90 13.51
C ASP A 20 12.46 14.41 12.08
N GLU A 21 12.67 13.46 11.17
CA GLU A 21 13.03 13.69 9.78
C GLU A 21 12.24 12.75 8.84
N ALA A 22 12.28 13.04 7.54
CA ALA A 22 11.67 12.16 6.54
C ALA A 22 12.37 10.79 6.54
N CYS A 23 11.60 9.71 6.71
CA CYS A 23 12.17 8.36 6.70
C CYS A 23 12.83 8.06 5.33
N PRO A 24 14.14 7.81 5.27
CA PRO A 24 14.85 7.62 4.01
C PRO A 24 14.69 6.20 3.45
N VAL A 25 14.03 5.31 4.19
CA VAL A 25 13.93 3.88 3.85
C VAL A 25 12.57 3.61 3.20
N PRO A 26 12.55 3.11 1.95
CA PRO A 26 11.30 2.70 1.31
C PRO A 26 10.60 1.59 2.10
N PRO A 27 9.30 1.72 2.39
CA PRO A 27 8.56 0.71 3.12
C PRO A 27 8.44 -0.60 2.34
N GLU A 28 8.22 -1.68 3.07
CA GLU A 28 7.91 -2.99 2.47
C GLU A 28 6.46 -3.03 1.98
N LEU A 29 5.57 -2.34 2.67
CA LEU A 29 4.17 -2.23 2.32
C LEU A 29 3.69 -0.80 2.53
N ALA A 30 3.06 -0.23 1.51
CA ALA A 30 2.22 0.95 1.60
C ALA A 30 0.75 0.55 1.43
N ILE A 31 -0.15 1.17 2.18
CA ILE A 31 -1.59 0.94 2.09
C ILE A 31 -2.28 2.28 1.86
N GLU A 32 -3.15 2.30 0.86
CA GLU A 32 -4.04 3.40 0.53
C GLU A 32 -5.49 2.93 0.71
N ILE A 33 -6.32 3.78 1.29
CA ILE A 33 -7.74 3.54 1.47
C ILE A 33 -8.49 4.54 0.60
N ILE A 34 -9.22 4.03 -0.39
CA ILE A 34 -9.97 4.89 -1.33
C ILE A 34 -10.98 5.74 -0.54
N SER A 35 -10.82 7.07 -0.60
CA SER A 35 -11.79 8.02 -0.06
C SER A 35 -13.02 8.16 -0.98
N PRO A 36 -14.15 8.73 -0.50
CA PRO A 36 -15.35 8.87 -1.32
C PRO A 36 -15.16 9.66 -2.63
N GLU A 37 -14.20 10.57 -2.67
CA GLU A 37 -13.88 11.47 -3.81
C GLU A 37 -12.83 10.88 -4.75
N GLN A 38 -12.13 9.83 -4.32
CA GLN A 38 -11.07 9.20 -5.08
C GLN A 38 -11.60 8.03 -5.90
N THR A 39 -10.96 7.81 -7.03
CA THR A 39 -11.22 6.69 -7.92
C THR A 39 -10.17 5.61 -7.75
N PHE A 40 -10.53 4.39 -8.13
CA PHE A 40 -9.56 3.30 -8.22
C PHE A 40 -8.43 3.60 -9.22
N GLY A 41 -8.71 4.34 -10.30
CA GLY A 41 -7.71 4.73 -11.30
C GLY A 41 -6.61 5.61 -10.70
N GLU A 42 -7.00 6.68 -10.01
CA GLU A 42 -6.05 7.57 -9.32
C GLU A 42 -5.22 6.82 -8.27
N MET A 43 -5.83 5.92 -7.51
CA MET A 43 -5.10 5.13 -6.52
C MET A 43 -4.19 4.08 -7.17
N SER A 44 -4.53 3.59 -8.37
CA SER A 44 -3.67 2.69 -9.13
C SER A 44 -2.43 3.43 -9.65
N GLU A 45 -2.58 4.66 -10.15
CA GLU A 45 -1.45 5.52 -10.54
C GLU A 45 -0.51 5.77 -9.35
N LYS A 46 -1.09 6.15 -8.20
CA LYS A 46 -0.35 6.31 -6.94
C LYS A 46 0.39 5.04 -6.52
N ALA A 47 -0.23 3.87 -6.69
CA ALA A 47 0.39 2.59 -6.39
C ALA A 47 1.59 2.31 -7.30
N ILE A 48 1.52 2.63 -8.58
CA ILE A 48 2.65 2.51 -9.51
C ILE A 48 3.78 3.47 -9.11
N ASP A 49 3.48 4.71 -8.72
CA ASP A 49 4.48 5.67 -8.25
C ASP A 49 5.23 5.16 -7.01
N TYR A 50 4.53 4.56 -6.04
CA TYR A 50 5.17 3.94 -4.89
C TYR A 50 6.08 2.76 -5.27
N LEU A 51 5.64 1.89 -6.17
CA LEU A 51 6.47 0.78 -6.65
C LEU A 51 7.73 1.29 -7.35
N ASN A 52 7.61 2.33 -8.18
CA ASN A 52 8.74 2.99 -8.84
C ASN A 52 9.68 3.66 -7.83
N ALA A 53 9.16 4.11 -6.68
CA ALA A 53 9.95 4.65 -5.57
C ALA A 53 10.60 3.58 -4.67
N GLY A 54 10.48 2.29 -5.01
CA GLY A 54 11.13 1.19 -4.30
C GLY A 54 10.30 0.55 -3.19
N VAL A 55 9.01 0.89 -3.07
CA VAL A 55 8.08 0.18 -2.18
C VAL A 55 7.90 -1.24 -2.71
N SER A 56 7.97 -2.25 -1.84
CA SER A 56 7.95 -3.65 -2.29
C SER A 56 6.54 -4.17 -2.62
N ARG A 57 5.50 -3.55 -2.08
CA ARG A 57 4.10 -3.89 -2.32
C ARG A 57 3.19 -2.71 -1.98
N VAL A 58 2.12 -2.54 -2.73
CA VAL A 58 1.07 -1.55 -2.42
C VAL A 58 -0.28 -2.23 -2.33
N TRP A 59 -1.04 -1.92 -1.29
CA TRP A 59 -2.44 -2.34 -1.16
C TRP A 59 -3.35 -1.14 -1.35
N VAL A 60 -4.29 -1.26 -2.29
CA VAL A 60 -5.40 -0.31 -2.44
C VAL A 60 -6.65 -0.97 -1.87
N VAL A 61 -7.18 -0.38 -0.81
CA VAL A 61 -8.37 -0.84 -0.11
C VAL A 61 -9.58 -0.06 -0.60
N ASP A 62 -10.54 -0.77 -1.19
CA ASP A 62 -11.85 -0.21 -1.51
C ASP A 62 -12.86 -0.70 -0.46
N SER A 63 -13.21 0.20 0.46
CA SER A 63 -14.15 -0.08 1.55
C SER A 63 -15.59 -0.28 1.06
N LYS A 64 -16.00 0.41 -0.02
CA LYS A 64 -17.33 0.29 -0.62
C LYS A 64 -17.48 -1.04 -1.33
N ALA A 65 -16.49 -1.40 -2.16
CA ALA A 65 -16.47 -2.68 -2.86
C ALA A 65 -16.07 -3.86 -1.95
N LYS A 66 -15.54 -3.59 -0.74
CA LYS A 66 -15.01 -4.61 0.19
C LYS A 66 -13.91 -5.47 -0.45
N THR A 67 -12.98 -4.81 -1.12
CA THR A 67 -11.85 -5.44 -1.81
C THR A 67 -10.53 -4.84 -1.40
N ILE A 68 -9.48 -5.64 -1.57
CA ILE A 68 -8.09 -5.18 -1.54
C ILE A 68 -7.47 -5.56 -2.87
N THR A 69 -6.92 -4.59 -3.60
CA THR A 69 -6.10 -4.85 -4.78
C THR A 69 -4.63 -4.70 -4.41
N ILE A 70 -3.86 -5.75 -4.68
CA ILE A 70 -2.46 -5.87 -4.33
C ILE A 70 -1.63 -5.62 -5.59
N PHE A 71 -0.79 -4.59 -5.56
CA PHE A 71 0.13 -4.26 -6.64
C PHE A 71 1.53 -4.81 -6.31
N TYR A 72 2.15 -5.41 -7.33
CA TYR A 72 3.49 -5.99 -7.30
C TYR A 72 4.36 -5.28 -8.33
N PRO A 73 5.69 -5.15 -8.10
CA PRO A 73 6.59 -4.52 -9.07
C PRO A 73 6.77 -5.35 -10.35
N ASP A 74 6.59 -6.66 -10.27
CA ASP A 74 6.97 -7.64 -11.30
C ASP A 74 5.81 -8.59 -11.69
N ALA A 75 4.59 -8.30 -11.25
CA ALA A 75 3.42 -9.12 -11.53
C ALA A 75 2.14 -8.27 -11.69
N PRO A 76 1.14 -8.76 -12.46
CA PRO A 76 -0.16 -8.11 -12.53
C PRO A 76 -0.82 -7.96 -11.15
N PRO A 77 -1.59 -6.89 -10.91
CA PRO A 77 -2.28 -6.71 -9.64
C PRO A 77 -3.27 -7.84 -9.35
N GLN A 78 -3.39 -8.22 -8.08
CA GLN A 78 -4.35 -9.23 -7.63
C GLN A 78 -5.40 -8.62 -6.72
N THR A 79 -6.68 -8.77 -7.06
CA THR A 79 -7.78 -8.34 -6.21
C THR A 79 -8.27 -9.49 -5.33
N LYS A 80 -8.35 -9.25 -4.03
CA LYS A 80 -8.94 -10.15 -3.03
C LYS A 80 -10.26 -9.56 -2.54
N ARG A 81 -11.25 -10.43 -2.35
CA ARG A 81 -12.55 -10.12 -1.76
C ARG A 81 -12.79 -11.12 -0.64
N ASN A 82 -13.53 -10.73 0.39
CA ASN A 82 -13.89 -11.66 1.45
C ASN A 82 -14.82 -12.76 0.90
N GLU A 83 -14.33 -13.99 0.83
CA GLU A 83 -15.12 -15.19 0.53
C GLU A 83 -15.73 -15.75 1.82
N ARG A 84 -16.66 -15.02 2.45
CA ARG A 84 -17.52 -15.69 3.44
C ARG A 84 -18.43 -16.65 2.68
N LYS A 85 -18.09 -17.93 2.63
CA LYS A 85 -19.09 -18.98 2.45
C LYS A 85 -20.11 -18.81 3.58
N GLN A 86 -21.35 -18.45 3.25
CA GLN A 86 -22.45 -18.59 4.20
C GLN A 86 -22.54 -20.07 4.56
N LEU A 87 -22.21 -20.38 5.81
CA LEU A 87 -22.70 -21.57 6.50
C LEU A 87 -24.11 -21.29 6.98
#